data_AF-A0A842RB65-F1
#
_entry.id   AF-A0A842RB65-F1
#
_cell.length_a   1.000
_cell.length_b   1.000
_cell.length_c   1.000
_cell.angle_alpha   90.00
_cell.angle_beta   90.00
_cell.angle_gamma   90.00
#
_symmetry.space_group_name_H-M   'P 1'
#
loop_
_entity.id
_entity.type
_entity.pdbx_description
1 polymer ?
#
loop_
_entity_poly.entity_id
_entity_poly.type
_entity_poly.pdbx_seq_one_letter_code
_entity_poly.pdbx_strand_id
1 'polypeptide(L)' 'MSSDDSLPLAPIKRLMKSSTGALVSREAVKCMHDLLLAYLEQLSLAAHEFAKVSDKKTITKAMLLAAEKNRKRKW' A
#
# COMPACT_ATOMS: atom_id res chain seq x y z
N MET A 1 -12.06 18.22 4.20
CA MET A 1 -10.64 18.40 3.83
C MET A 1 -10.38 17.53 2.62
N SER A 2 -10.34 18.11 1.43
CA SER A 2 -9.96 17.42 0.19
C SER A 2 -8.51 17.80 -0.11
N SER A 3 -7.59 17.28 0.69
CA SER A 3 -6.22 17.08 0.20
C SER A 3 -6.32 15.88 -0.72
N ASP A 4 -5.92 16.03 -1.99
CA ASP A 4 -5.89 14.93 -2.94
C ASP A 4 -4.72 14.01 -2.57
N ASP A 5 -4.83 13.33 -1.42
CA ASP A 5 -3.86 12.35 -0.87
C ASP A 5 -3.88 11.04 -1.68
N SER A 6 -4.45 11.08 -2.89
CA SER A 6 -4.54 9.98 -3.81
C SER A 6 -3.22 9.80 -4.55
N LEU A 7 -2.84 8.54 -4.80
CA LEU A 7 -1.63 8.26 -5.57
C LEU A 7 -1.85 8.71 -7.03
N PRO A 8 -0.92 9.48 -7.62
CA PRO A 8 -1.11 9.94 -8.99
C PRO A 8 -1.11 8.76 -9.97
N LEU A 9 -2.12 8.72 -10.87
CA LEU A 9 -2.30 7.63 -11.84
C LEU A 9 -1.13 7.51 -12.84
N ALA A 10 -0.49 8.62 -13.21
CA ALA A 10 0.57 8.63 -14.20
C ALA A 10 1.84 7.88 -13.74
N PRO A 11 2.34 8.09 -12.50
CA PRO A 11 3.38 7.23 -11.91
C PRO A 11 3.00 5.77 -11.82
N ILE A 12 1.77 5.42 -11.42
CA ILE A 12 1.30 4.03 -11.37
C ILE A 12 1.40 3.39 -12.76
N LYS A 13 0.87 4.07 -13.79
CA LYS A 13 0.98 3.61 -15.18
C LYS A 13 2.43 3.41 -15.62
N ARG A 14 3.33 4.34 -15.26
CA ARG A 14 4.75 4.25 -15.59
C ARG A 14 5.40 3.03 -14.95
N LEU A 15 5.12 2.77 -13.68
CA LEU A 15 5.63 1.59 -12.96
C LEU A 15 5.12 0.29 -13.59
N MET A 16 3.82 0.20 -13.88
CA MET A 16 3.23 -0.97 -14.55
C MET A 16 3.86 -1.23 -15.93
N LYS A 17 4.09 -0.18 -16.73
CA LYS A 17 4.78 -0.31 -18.02
C LYS A 17 6.23 -0.76 -17.84
N SER A 18 6.94 -0.18 -16.87
CA SER A 18 8.34 -0.50 -16.62
C SER A 18 8.55 -1.94 -16.14
N SER A 19 7.60 -2.51 -15.40
CA SER A 19 7.69 -3.88 -14.88
C SER A 19 7.25 -4.96 -15.86
N THR A 20 6.42 -4.62 -16.85
CA THR A 20 5.81 -5.59 -17.77
C THR A 20 6.22 -5.41 -19.23
N GLY A 21 6.65 -4.21 -19.64
CA GLY A 21 6.84 -3.83 -21.04
C GLY A 21 5.54 -3.64 -21.83
N ALA A 22 4.38 -3.90 -21.23
CA ALA A 22 3.09 -3.90 -21.92
C ALA A 22 2.44 -2.50 -21.98
N LEU A 23 1.52 -2.32 -22.94
CA LEU A 23 0.57 -1.20 -22.89
C LEU A 23 -0.42 -1.44 -21.74
N VAL A 24 -0.78 -0.36 -21.04
CA VAL A 24 -1.66 -0.41 -19.88
C VAL A 24 -2.86 0.50 -20.12
N SER A 25 -4.07 -0.06 -20.07
CA SER A 25 -5.33 0.68 -20.20
C SER A 25 -5.57 1.62 -19.01
N ARG A 26 -6.44 2.61 -19.18
CA ARG A 26 -6.76 3.55 -18.10
C ARG A 26 -7.46 2.84 -16.94
N GLU A 27 -8.33 1.89 -17.25
CA GLU A 27 -9.10 1.08 -16.31
C GLU A 27 -8.18 0.21 -15.46
N ALA A 28 -7.17 -0.42 -16.07
CA ALA A 28 -6.18 -1.21 -15.34
C ALA A 28 -5.36 -0.34 -14.38
N VAL A 29 -4.99 0.88 -14.77
CA VAL A 29 -4.29 1.83 -13.89
C VAL A 29 -5.17 2.24 -12.70
N LYS A 30 -6.46 2.49 -12.92
CA LYS A 30 -7.42 2.79 -11.84
C LYS A 30 -7.57 1.61 -10.88
N CYS A 31 -7.76 0.41 -11.43
CA CYS A 31 -7.84 -0.80 -10.61
C CYS A 31 -6.58 -0.99 -9.74
N MET A 32 -5.39 -0.82 -10.33
CA MET A 32 -4.13 -0.87 -9.58
C MET A 32 -4.05 0.22 -8.51
N HIS A 33 -4.48 1.44 -8.81
CA HIS A 33 -4.55 2.53 -7.84
C HIS A 33 -5.40 2.15 -6.62
N ASP A 34 -6.60 1.64 -6.84
CA ASP A 34 -7.52 1.28 -5.75
C ASP A 34 -6.96 0.13 -4.91
N LEU A 35 -6.33 -0.86 -5.56
CA LEU A 35 -5.64 -1.95 -4.87
C LEU A 35 -4.47 -1.46 -4.02
N LEU A 36 -3.68 -0.49 -4.51
CA LEU A 36 -2.57 0.09 -3.76
C LEU A 36 -3.05 0.87 -2.53
N LEU A 37 -4.12 1.65 -2.67
CA LEU A 37 -4.71 2.37 -1.54
C LEU A 37 -5.25 1.41 -0.47
N ALA A 38 -6.02 0.40 -0.88
CA ALA A 38 -6.53 -0.61 0.04
C ALA A 38 -5.38 -1.37 0.74
N TYR A 39 -4.30 -1.65 0.03
CA TYR A 39 -3.11 -2.29 0.60
C TYR A 39 -2.40 -1.39 1.62
N LEU A 40 -2.22 -0.11 1.30
CA LEU A 40 -1.62 0.88 2.21
C LEU A 40 -2.43 1.01 3.50
N GLU A 41 -3.75 1.13 3.39
CA GLU A 41 -4.64 1.22 4.53
C GLU A 41 -4.51 -0.02 5.42
N GLN A 42 -4.68 -1.22 4.86
CA GLN A 42 -4.59 -2.48 5.61
C GLN A 42 -3.24 -2.65 6.31
N LEU A 43 -2.13 -2.37 5.60
CA LEU A 43 -0.79 -2.55 6.15
C LEU A 43 -0.49 -1.51 7.24
N SER A 44 -0.93 -0.26 7.04
CA SER A 44 -0.74 0.82 8.03
C SER A 44 -1.50 0.55 9.33
N LEU A 45 -2.75 0.07 9.24
CA LEU A 45 -3.55 -0.34 10.40
C LEU A 45 -2.89 -1.49 11.15
N ALA A 46 -2.46 -2.54 10.43
CA ALA A 46 -1.79 -3.68 11.07
C ALA A 46 -0.48 -3.28 11.76
N ALA A 47 0.33 -2.42 11.13
CA ALA A 47 1.56 -1.91 11.73
C ALA A 47 1.29 -1.01 12.95
N HIS A 48 0.19 -0.27 12.94
CA HIS A 48 -0.27 0.54 14.07
C HIS A 48 -0.65 -0.33 15.27
N GLU A 49 -1.29 -1.48 15.07
CA GLU A 49 -1.60 -2.42 16.17
C GLU A 49 -0.32 -2.94 16.85
N PHE A 50 0.74 -3.23 16.09
CA PHE A 50 2.04 -3.55 16.70
C PHE A 50 2.64 -2.38 17.49
N ALA A 51 2.44 -1.15 17.01
CA ALA A 51 2.90 0.05 17.71
C ALA A 51 2.17 0.21 19.05
N LYS A 52 0.83 0.03 19.08
CA LYS A 52 0.02 0.04 20.31
C LYS A 52 0.49 -0.99 21.32
N VAL A 53 0.66 -2.25 20.90
CA VAL A 53 1.11 -3.34 21.80
C VAL A 53 2.51 -3.07 22.36
N SER A 54 3.33 -2.31 21.63
CA SER A 54 4.69 -1.94 22.04
C SER A 54 4.79 -0.59 22.77
N ASP A 55 3.65 0.03 23.12
CA ASP A 55 3.55 1.39 23.69
C ASP A 55 4.33 2.46 22.90
N LYS A 56 4.31 2.36 21.58
CA LYS A 56 4.95 3.33 20.67
C LYS A 56 3.90 4.13 19.91
N LYS A 57 4.15 5.43 19.80
CA LYS A 57 3.37 6.35 18.95
C LYS A 57 3.85 6.37 17.50
N THR A 58 5.04 5.83 17.23
CA THR A 58 5.67 5.84 15.90
C THR A 58 5.69 4.45 15.29
N ILE A 59 5.15 4.30 14.07
CA ILE A 59 5.29 3.07 13.29
C ILE A 59 6.72 2.96 12.79
N THR A 60 7.40 1.87 13.16
CA THR A 60 8.78 1.60 12.72
C THR A 60 8.82 0.59 11.58
N LYS A 61 9.96 0.52 10.87
CA LYS A 61 10.21 -0.50 9.84
C LYS A 61 9.95 -1.93 10.35
N ALA A 62 10.37 -2.25 11.57
CA ALA A 62 10.18 -3.57 12.17
C ALA A 62 8.68 -3.93 12.32
N MET A 63 7.85 -2.96 12.70
CA MET A 63 6.40 -3.15 12.84
C MET A 63 5.71 -3.34 11.49
N LEU A 64 6.17 -2.61 10.47
CA LEU A 64 5.66 -2.78 9.10
C LEU A 64 6.00 -4.18 8.54
N LEU A 65 7.22 -4.66 8.76
CA LEU A 65 7.64 -6.01 8.36
C LEU A 65 6.89 -7.11 9.12
N ALA A 66 6.60 -6.88 10.41
CA ALA A 66 5.78 -7.80 11.21
C ALA A 66 4.33 -7.86 10.68
N ALA A 67 3.75 -6.71 10.32
CA ALA A 67 2.44 -6.63 9.68
C ALA A 67 2.40 -7.38 8.34
N GLU A 68 3.40 -7.18 7.49
CA GLU A 68 3.49 -7.88 6.21
C GLU A 68 3.60 -9.41 6.39
N LYS A 69 4.43 -9.86 7.33
CA LYS A 69 4.61 -11.29 7.63
C LYS A 69 3.32 -11.94 8.14
N ASN A 70 2.59 -11.26 9.02
CA ASN A 70 1.31 -11.77 9.53
C ASN A 70 0.22 -11.83 8.46
N ARG A 71 0.22 -10.90 7.50
CA ARG A 71 -0.67 -10.97 6.33
C ARG A 71 -0.40 -12.20 5.46
N LYS A 72 0.88 -12.50 5.17
CA LYS A 72 1.28 -13.65 4.34
C LYS A 72 0.95 -15.01 4.96
N ARG A 73 0.78 -15.09 6.29
CA ARG A 73 0.43 -16.34 7.00
C ARG A 73 -1.06 -16.69 6.96
N LYS A 74 -1.94 -15.78 6.55
CA LYS A 74 -3.40 -16.01 6.53
C LYS A 74 -3.88 -16.70 5.24
N TRP A 75 -2.97 -17.07 4.34
CA TRP A 75 -3.20 -17.77 3.07
C TRP A 75 -2.39 -19.07 3.09
#